data_AF-A0A0B1S719-F1
#
_entry.id   AF-A0A0B1S719-F1
#
_cell.length_a   1.000
_cell.length_b   1.000
_cell.length_c   1.000
_cell.angle_alpha   90.00
_cell.angle_beta   90.00
_cell.angle_gamma   90.00
#
_symmetry.space_group_name_H-M   'P 1'
#
loop_
_entity.id
_entity.type
_entity.pdbx_description
1 polymer ?
#
loop_
_entity_poly.entity_id
_entity_poly.type
_entity_poly.pdbx_seq_one_letter_code
_entity_poly.pdbx_strand_id
1 'polypeptide(L)'
;MYTSATSLDDVRLREKQFLLSCERGDIGSVRKLLAIKDGLNINCVDPLGRNALLIAIENENIEMIELLLDNNIETGDAILYAIGEENVEAVEIIIEHLEKIDKFNPETQGVEINEHSAFTPDITPIILAAHKDNYEVIKLFLDKKGTVPHPHDVHCCCHDCEV
;
A
#
# COMPACT_ATOMS: atom_id res chain seq x y z
N MET A 1 40.50 -5.83 -14.18
CA MET A 1 39.33 -4.94 -14.00
C MET A 1 38.24 -5.81 -13.42
N TYR A 2 38.06 -5.79 -12.09
CA TYR A 2 37.05 -6.60 -11.42
C TYR A 2 35.73 -5.84 -11.46
N THR A 3 34.76 -6.33 -12.22
CA THR A 3 33.36 -6.00 -12.01
C THR A 3 32.95 -6.66 -10.70
N SER A 4 32.80 -5.86 -9.64
CA SER A 4 32.35 -6.32 -8.33
C SER A 4 30.91 -6.85 -8.47
N ALA A 5 30.75 -8.16 -8.58
CA ALA A 5 29.45 -8.78 -8.39
C ALA A 5 29.07 -8.59 -6.93
N THR A 6 28.12 -7.70 -6.63
CA THR A 6 27.52 -7.58 -5.30
C THR A 6 26.94 -8.92 -4.90
N SER A 7 27.34 -9.45 -3.74
CA SER A 7 26.87 -10.76 -3.29
C SER A 7 25.38 -10.69 -2.91
N LEU A 8 24.65 -11.80 -3.03
CA LEU A 8 23.24 -11.87 -2.60
C LEU A 8 23.06 -11.52 -1.12
N ASP A 9 24.07 -11.80 -0.30
CA ASP A 9 24.07 -11.45 1.12
C ASP A 9 24.16 -9.93 1.34
N ASP A 10 24.88 -9.21 0.47
CA ASP A 10 24.94 -7.74 0.53
C ASP A 10 23.60 -7.10 0.18
N VAL A 11 22.83 -7.70 -0.73
CA VAL A 11 21.49 -7.22 -1.11
C VAL A 11 20.51 -7.37 0.04
N ARG A 12 20.44 -8.56 0.65
CA ARG A 12 19.56 -8.82 1.80
C ARG A 12 19.88 -7.94 3.01
N LEU A 13 21.17 -7.67 3.23
CA LEU A 13 21.58 -6.75 4.30
C LEU A 13 21.08 -5.31 4.03
N ARG A 14 21.10 -4.86 2.77
CA ARG A 14 20.55 -3.54 2.40
C ARG A 14 19.04 -3.48 2.54
N GLU A 15 18.31 -4.51 2.10
CA GLU A 15 16.85 -4.60 2.29
C GLU A 15 16.48 -4.50 3.78
N LYS A 16 17.19 -5.26 4.63
CA LYS A 16 17.01 -5.18 6.08
C LYS A 16 17.33 -3.79 6.64
N GLN A 17 18.41 -3.17 6.17
CA GLN A 17 18.77 -1.82 6.59
C GLN A 17 17.73 -0.79 6.13
N PHE A 18 17.18 -0.95 4.93
CA PHE A 18 16.14 -0.11 4.37
C PHE A 18 14.86 -0.17 5.20
N LEU A 19 14.34 -1.37 5.50
CA LEU A 19 13.16 -1.53 6.35
C LEU A 19 13.38 -0.98 7.76
N LEU A 20 14.55 -1.24 8.36
CA LEU A 20 14.89 -0.70 9.69
C LEU A 20 15.01 0.84 9.70
N SER A 21 15.53 1.43 8.63
CA SER A 21 15.55 2.89 8.48
C SER A 21 14.15 3.47 8.32
N CYS A 22 13.24 2.77 7.62
CA CYS A 22 11.83 3.16 7.52
C CYS A 22 11.14 3.09 8.90
N GLU A 23 11.32 1.99 9.63
CA GLU A 23 10.77 1.77 10.97
C GLU A 23 11.24 2.82 11.99
N ARG A 24 12.48 3.29 11.85
CA ARG A 24 13.04 4.35 12.72
C ARG A 24 12.68 5.77 12.27
N GLY A 25 12.00 5.93 11.13
CA GLY A 25 11.73 7.24 10.53
C GLY A 25 12.98 7.97 10.03
N ASP A 26 14.08 7.28 9.77
CA ASP A 26 15.33 7.88 9.27
C ASP A 26 15.26 8.13 7.77
N ILE A 27 14.53 9.19 7.41
CA ILE A 27 14.35 9.67 6.03
C ILE A 27 15.70 9.88 5.32
N GLY A 28 16.70 10.40 6.02
CA GLY A 28 18.02 10.69 5.44
C GLY A 28 18.75 9.43 4.98
N SER A 29 18.67 8.36 5.77
CA SER A 29 19.20 7.05 5.39
C SER A 29 18.38 6.39 4.29
N VAL A 30 17.05 6.50 4.34
CA VAL A 30 16.17 5.96 3.28
C VAL A 30 16.46 6.61 1.93
N ARG A 31 16.55 7.95 1.85
CA ARG A 31 16.92 8.66 0.60
C ARG A 31 18.27 8.21 0.05
N LYS A 32 19.26 7.96 0.91
CA LYS A 32 20.58 7.45 0.49
C LYS A 32 20.49 6.03 -0.07
N LEU A 33 19.70 5.17 0.57
CA LEU A 33 19.53 3.78 0.14
C LEU A 33 18.77 3.71 -1.19
N LEU A 34 17.71 4.50 -1.37
CA LEU A 34 16.94 4.60 -2.61
C LEU A 34 17.77 5.15 -3.79
N ALA A 35 18.77 5.99 -3.51
CA ALA A 35 19.68 6.52 -4.53
C ALA A 35 20.70 5.48 -5.06
N ILE A 36 20.84 4.32 -4.41
CA ILE A 36 21.76 3.26 -4.84
C ILE A 36 21.16 2.53 -6.04
N LYS A 37 21.80 2.63 -7.21
CA LYS A 37 21.32 2.02 -8.46
C LYS A 37 21.35 0.48 -8.48
N ASP A 38 22.13 -0.14 -7.60
CA ASP A 38 22.32 -1.60 -7.59
C ASP A 38 21.46 -2.28 -6.51
N GLY A 39 20.42 -2.97 -6.97
CA GLY A 39 19.90 -4.17 -6.32
C GLY A 39 19.13 -4.01 -5.01
N LEU A 40 18.68 -2.80 -4.64
CA LEU A 40 17.68 -2.68 -3.57
C LEU A 40 16.30 -3.01 -4.12
N ASN A 41 15.66 -4.06 -3.59
CA ASN A 41 14.24 -4.27 -3.79
C ASN A 41 13.45 -3.36 -2.85
N ILE A 42 12.81 -2.31 -3.38
CA ILE A 42 11.97 -1.40 -2.59
C ILE A 42 10.73 -2.11 -2.01
N ASN A 43 10.26 -3.17 -2.68
CA ASN A 43 9.10 -3.97 -2.28
C ASN A 43 9.51 -5.15 -1.37
N CYS A 44 10.70 -5.09 -0.74
CA CYS A 44 11.08 -6.10 0.24
C CYS A 44 10.15 -6.05 1.46
N VAL A 45 9.95 -7.21 2.08
CA VAL A 45 9.07 -7.37 3.25
C VAL A 45 9.85 -7.84 4.46
N ASP A 46 9.39 -7.47 5.65
CA ASP A 46 9.90 -7.98 6.91
C ASP A 46 9.40 -9.43 7.18
N PRO A 47 9.85 -10.10 8.26
CA PRO A 47 9.37 -11.44 8.61
C PRO A 47 7.87 -11.55 8.91
N LEU A 48 7.18 -10.42 9.11
CA LEU A 48 5.73 -10.34 9.32
C LEU A 48 4.99 -10.08 8.00
N GLY A 49 5.70 -9.95 6.87
CA GLY A 49 5.12 -9.66 5.56
C GLY A 49 4.88 -8.17 5.30
N ARG A 50 5.33 -7.27 6.17
CA ARG A 50 5.13 -5.83 6.00
C ARG A 50 6.19 -5.23 5.08
N ASN A 51 5.77 -4.48 4.07
CA ASN A 51 6.68 -3.66 3.27
C ASN A 51 6.95 -2.30 3.95
N ALA A 52 7.84 -1.50 3.36
CA ALA A 52 8.20 -0.20 3.92
C ALA A 52 7.02 0.79 4.00
N LEU A 53 6.06 0.72 3.08
CA LEU A 53 4.89 1.60 3.07
C LEU A 53 3.95 1.29 4.24
N LEU A 54 3.71 0.02 4.54
CA LEU A 54 2.91 -0.39 5.70
C LEU A 54 3.55 0.06 7.01
N ILE A 55 4.87 -0.10 7.14
CA ILE A 55 5.61 0.38 8.32
C ILE A 55 5.48 1.91 8.47
N ALA A 56 5.51 2.66 7.36
CA ALA A 56 5.37 4.12 7.40
C ALA A 56 3.95 4.54 7.82
N ILE A 57 2.92 3.83 7.38
CA ILE A 57 1.52 4.06 7.75
C ILE A 57 1.27 3.77 9.23
N GLU A 58 1.71 2.61 9.73
CA GLU A 58 1.57 2.23 11.15
C GLU A 58 2.28 3.21 12.09
N ASN A 59 3.35 3.86 11.61
CA ASN A 59 4.08 4.89 12.35
C ASN A 59 3.56 6.31 12.13
N GLU A 60 2.47 6.49 11.35
CA GLU A 60 1.90 7.79 10.97
C GLU A 60 2.93 8.76 10.35
N ASN A 61 3.95 8.23 9.66
CA ASN A 61 5.04 9.03 9.11
C ASN A 61 4.74 9.47 7.67
N ILE A 62 4.02 10.58 7.54
CA ILE A 62 3.59 11.15 6.26
C ILE A 62 4.77 11.43 5.31
N GLU A 63 5.87 12.02 5.80
CA GLU A 63 7.05 12.32 4.95
C GLU A 63 7.67 11.03 4.37
N MET A 64 7.64 9.93 5.13
CA MET A 64 8.12 8.63 4.66
C MET A 64 7.17 8.04 3.61
N ILE A 65 5.85 8.14 3.81
CA ILE A 65 4.84 7.69 2.85
C ILE A 65 5.05 8.38 1.51
N GLU A 66 5.13 9.72 1.50
CA GLU A 66 5.37 10.50 0.28
C GLU A 66 6.68 10.09 -0.42
N LEU A 67 7.77 9.95 0.35
CA LEU A 67 9.07 9.54 -0.20
C LEU A 67 9.00 8.16 -0.87
N LEU A 68 8.34 7.19 -0.24
CA LEU A 68 8.25 5.83 -0.77
C LEU A 68 7.37 5.79 -2.02
N LEU A 69 6.24 6.51 -2.01
CA LEU A 69 5.35 6.62 -3.17
C LEU A 69 6.03 7.33 -4.35
N ASP A 70 6.80 8.40 -4.11
CA ASP A 70 7.59 9.06 -5.16
C ASP A 70 8.65 8.13 -5.79
N ASN A 71 9.04 7.07 -5.09
CA ASN A 71 9.93 6.03 -5.60
C ASN A 71 9.19 4.79 -6.13
N ASN A 72 7.87 4.90 -6.36
CA ASN A 72 7.00 3.88 -6.94
C ASN A 72 7.04 2.53 -6.19
N ILE A 73 7.04 2.58 -4.86
CA ILE A 73 6.76 1.39 -4.06
C ILE A 73 5.38 0.84 -4.41
N GLU A 74 5.21 -0.48 -4.36
CA GLU A 74 3.90 -1.10 -4.55
C GLU A 74 2.95 -0.75 -3.41
N THR A 75 1.76 -0.27 -3.75
CA THR A 75 0.72 0.13 -2.79
C THR A 75 -0.05 -1.07 -2.24
N GLY A 76 -0.39 -2.06 -3.08
CA GLY A 76 -1.12 -3.26 -2.64
C GLY A 76 -2.40 -2.94 -1.87
N ASP A 77 -2.48 -3.44 -0.64
CA ASP A 77 -3.55 -3.21 0.32
C ASP A 77 -3.24 -2.09 1.34
N ALA A 78 -2.17 -1.32 1.16
CA ALA A 78 -1.73 -0.27 2.09
C ALA A 78 -2.81 0.78 2.38
N ILE A 79 -3.67 1.10 1.40
CA ILE A 79 -4.78 2.03 1.60
C ILE A 79 -5.76 1.52 2.66
N LEU A 80 -5.96 0.20 2.79
CA LEU A 80 -6.82 -0.38 3.83
C LEU A 80 -6.20 -0.25 5.21
N TYR A 81 -4.87 -0.38 5.32
CA TYR A 81 -4.15 -0.12 6.58
C TYR A 81 -4.28 1.34 6.99
N ALA A 82 -4.11 2.30 6.07
CA ALA A 82 -4.28 3.73 6.39
C ALA A 82 -5.68 4.07 6.92
N ILE A 83 -6.72 3.44 6.36
CA ILE A 83 -8.09 3.54 6.87
C ILE A 83 -8.23 2.86 8.23
N GLY A 84 -7.59 1.71 8.41
CA GLY A 84 -7.55 0.95 9.65
C GLY A 84 -7.02 1.77 10.83
N GLU A 85 -5.94 2.53 10.57
CA GLU A 85 -5.30 3.48 11.49
C GLU A 85 -6.01 4.84 11.56
N GLU A 86 -7.14 5.02 10.87
CA GLU A 86 -7.93 6.26 10.85
C GLU A 86 -7.13 7.50 10.37
N ASN A 87 -6.08 7.28 9.57
CA ASN A 87 -5.21 8.34 9.06
C ASN A 87 -5.71 8.86 7.70
N VAL A 88 -6.55 9.90 7.74
CA VAL A 88 -7.17 10.50 6.53
C VAL A 88 -6.13 11.09 5.58
N GLU A 89 -5.08 11.74 6.09
CA GLU A 89 -4.02 12.36 5.28
C GLU A 89 -3.24 11.30 4.49
N ALA A 90 -2.89 10.17 5.12
CA ALA A 90 -2.26 9.05 4.42
C ALA A 90 -3.17 8.48 3.32
N VAL A 91 -4.48 8.39 3.56
CA VAL A 91 -5.44 7.94 2.55
C VAL A 91 -5.46 8.89 1.35
N GLU A 92 -5.52 10.21 1.58
CA GLU A 92 -5.50 11.21 0.52
C GLU A 92 -4.23 11.10 -0.33
N ILE A 93 -3.06 11.04 0.31
CA ILE A 93 -1.77 10.94 -0.38
C ILE A 93 -1.68 9.66 -1.23
N ILE A 94 -2.16 8.52 -0.72
CA ILE A 94 -2.17 7.26 -1.46
C ILE A 94 -3.12 7.36 -2.67
N ILE A 95 -4.32 7.93 -2.50
CA ILE A 95 -5.27 8.14 -3.61
C ILE A 95 -4.64 9.04 -4.70
N GLU A 96 -4.04 10.16 -4.32
CA GLU A 96 -3.40 11.08 -5.26
C GLU A 96 -2.25 10.40 -6.03
N HIS A 97 -1.44 9.59 -5.33
CA HIS A 97 -0.40 8.80 -5.99
C HIS A 97 -0.99 7.80 -6.99
N LEU A 98 -2.04 7.07 -6.60
CA LEU A 98 -2.71 6.09 -7.46
C LEU A 98 -3.35 6.73 -8.70
N GLU A 99 -3.92 7.93 -8.58
CA GLU A 99 -4.40 8.70 -9.72
C GLU A 99 -3.26 9.14 -10.64
N LYS A 100 -2.14 9.61 -10.07
CA LYS A 100 -0.95 10.03 -10.81
C LYS A 100 -0.35 8.90 -11.65
N ILE A 101 -0.42 7.66 -11.18
CA ILE A 101 0.08 6.47 -11.88
C ILE A 101 -1.01 5.69 -12.65
N ASP A 102 -2.22 6.25 -12.77
CA ASP A 102 -3.37 5.64 -13.48
C ASP A 102 -3.76 4.24 -12.96
N LYS A 103 -3.62 4.03 -11.64
CA LYS A 103 -4.03 2.80 -10.94
C LYS A 103 -5.30 2.96 -10.11
N PHE A 104 -5.78 4.18 -9.91
CA PHE A 104 -7.05 4.39 -9.24
C PHE A 104 -8.22 4.08 -10.18
N ASN A 105 -9.11 3.18 -9.77
CA ASN A 105 -10.39 2.96 -10.44
C ASN A 105 -11.53 2.95 -9.42
N PRO A 106 -12.77 3.38 -9.77
CA PRO A 106 -13.85 3.50 -8.79
C PRO A 106 -14.37 2.18 -8.20
N GLU A 107 -14.14 1.05 -8.86
CA GLU A 107 -14.66 -0.26 -8.44
C GLU A 107 -13.80 -0.86 -7.32
N THR A 108 -12.48 -0.92 -7.52
CA THR A 108 -11.54 -1.40 -6.49
C THR A 108 -11.02 -0.28 -5.59
N GLN A 109 -11.20 0.97 -6.01
CA GLN A 109 -10.77 2.16 -5.28
C GLN A 109 -9.26 2.16 -5.00
N GLY A 110 -8.52 1.53 -5.93
CA GLY A 110 -7.06 1.48 -5.89
C GLY A 110 -6.46 0.43 -4.97
N VAL A 111 -7.27 -0.42 -4.32
CA VAL A 111 -6.76 -1.56 -3.57
C VAL A 111 -6.41 -2.73 -4.49
N GLU A 112 -5.29 -3.38 -4.21
CA GLU A 112 -4.88 -4.65 -4.84
C GLU A 112 -4.67 -5.69 -3.72
N ILE A 113 -5.66 -6.58 -3.52
CA ILE A 113 -5.59 -7.67 -2.52
C ILE A 113 -5.05 -8.94 -3.17
N ASN A 114 -4.10 -9.60 -2.52
CA ASN A 114 -3.52 -10.89 -2.93
C ASN A 114 -3.65 -11.94 -1.82
N GLU A 115 -3.15 -13.16 -2.08
CA GLU A 115 -3.19 -14.28 -1.13
C GLU A 115 -2.41 -14.07 0.18
N HIS A 116 -1.57 -13.03 0.24
CA HIS A 116 -0.79 -12.67 1.42
C HIS A 116 -1.41 -11.52 2.22
N SER A 117 -2.50 -10.93 1.73
CA SER A 117 -3.21 -9.85 2.43
C SER A 117 -3.88 -10.35 3.70
N ALA A 118 -3.94 -9.48 4.72
CA ALA A 118 -4.75 -9.72 5.92
C ALA A 118 -6.26 -9.50 5.68
N PHE A 119 -6.62 -8.96 4.52
CA PHE A 119 -7.98 -8.59 4.15
C PHE A 119 -8.61 -9.62 3.24
N THR A 120 -9.94 -9.74 3.32
CA THR A 120 -10.69 -10.60 2.41
C THR A 120 -10.81 -9.93 1.03
N PRO A 121 -10.73 -10.66 -0.09
CA PRO A 121 -10.71 -10.06 -1.44
C PRO A 121 -11.95 -9.22 -1.80
N ASP A 122 -13.05 -9.38 -1.08
CA ASP A 122 -14.31 -8.63 -1.25
C ASP A 122 -14.32 -7.27 -0.54
N ILE A 123 -13.36 -6.99 0.35
CA ILE A 123 -13.32 -5.70 1.03
C ILE A 123 -12.79 -4.61 0.10
N THR A 124 -13.56 -3.53 -0.03
CA THR A 124 -13.11 -2.30 -0.69
C THR A 124 -12.85 -1.21 0.33
N PRO A 125 -12.00 -0.21 0.03
CA PRO A 125 -11.70 0.90 0.93
C PRO A 125 -12.93 1.61 1.51
N ILE A 126 -13.98 1.84 0.72
CA ILE A 126 -15.21 2.49 1.23
C ILE A 126 -16.02 1.57 2.15
N ILE A 127 -15.99 0.24 1.94
CA ILE A 127 -16.61 -0.73 2.84
C ILE A 127 -15.89 -0.71 4.19
N LEU A 128 -14.56 -0.71 4.19
CA LEU A 128 -13.78 -0.64 5.43
C LEU A 128 -13.99 0.70 6.15
N ALA A 129 -14.04 1.82 5.42
CA ALA A 129 -14.33 3.13 5.98
C ALA A 129 -15.72 3.18 6.63
N ALA A 130 -16.73 2.54 6.01
CA ALA A 130 -18.07 2.39 6.58
C ALA A 130 -18.07 1.53 7.87
N HIS A 131 -17.31 0.43 7.90
CA HIS A 131 -17.14 -0.36 9.13
C HIS A 131 -16.50 0.43 10.28
N LYS A 132 -15.70 1.44 9.95
CA LYS A 132 -15.00 2.33 10.88
C LYS A 132 -15.78 3.62 11.22
N ASP A 133 -16.96 3.82 10.61
CA ASP A 133 -17.74 5.07 10.74
C ASP A 133 -16.94 6.33 10.35
N ASN A 134 -15.97 6.19 9.43
CA ASN A 134 -15.09 7.29 9.00
C ASN A 134 -15.71 8.07 7.83
N TYR A 135 -16.56 9.05 8.16
CA TYR A 135 -17.28 9.88 7.18
C TYR A 135 -16.37 10.67 6.24
N GLU A 136 -15.18 11.07 6.70
CA GLU A 136 -14.24 11.85 5.88
C GLU A 136 -13.69 10.98 4.75
N VAL A 137 -13.22 9.78 5.08
CA VAL A 137 -12.74 8.81 4.09
C VAL A 137 -13.87 8.35 3.16
N ILE A 138 -15.07 8.10 3.70
CA ILE A 138 -16.24 7.75 2.86
C ILE A 138 -16.48 8.86 1.83
N LYS A 139 -16.47 10.12 2.27
CA LYS A 139 -16.69 11.26 1.39
C LYS A 139 -15.60 11.36 0.33
N LEU A 140 -14.33 11.17 0.69
CA LEU A 140 -13.21 11.16 -0.26
C LEU A 140 -13.47 10.15 -1.39
N PHE A 141 -13.81 8.91 -1.05
CA PHE A 141 -14.10 7.90 -2.07
C PHE A 141 -15.34 8.21 -2.90
N LEU A 142 -16.40 8.76 -2.32
CA LEU A 142 -17.60 9.16 -3.06
C LEU A 142 -17.32 10.30 -4.05
N ASP A 143 -16.50 11.27 -3.66
CA ASP A 143 -16.06 12.36 -4.54
C ASP A 143 -15.25 11.82 -5.74
N LYS A 144 -14.54 10.71 -5.54
CA LYS A 144 -13.84 9.94 -6.59
C LYS A 144 -14.74 8.92 -7.31
N LYS A 145 -16.06 8.99 -7.12
CA LYS A 145 -17.08 8.10 -7.71
C LYS A 145 -16.98 6.64 -7.27
N GLY A 146 -16.28 6.35 -6.18
CA GLY A 146 -16.14 5.02 -5.61
C GLY A 146 -17.50 4.39 -5.36
N THR A 147 -17.62 3.10 -5.70
CA THR A 147 -18.89 2.37 -5.60
C THR A 147 -18.84 1.27 -4.56
N VAL A 148 -19.97 0.98 -3.93
CA VAL A 148 -20.17 -0.25 -3.17
C VAL A 148 -20.92 -1.23 -4.06
N PRO A 149 -20.36 -2.43 -4.33
CA PRO A 149 -21.05 -3.43 -5.12
C PRO A 149 -22.32 -3.87 -4.39
N HIS A 150 -23.44 -3.88 -5.12
CA HIS A 150 -24.70 -4.35 -4.55
C HIS A 150 -24.69 -5.88 -4.52
N PRO A 151 -25.00 -6.52 -3.39
CA PRO A 151 -25.09 -7.98 -3.34
C PRO A 151 -26.10 -8.49 -4.36
N HIS A 152 -25.76 -9.63 -4.98
CA HIS A 152 -26.69 -10.34 -5.84
C HIS A 152 -27.89 -10.87 -5.05
N ASP A 153 -28.98 -11.15 -5.77
CA ASP A 153 -30.13 -11.85 -5.18
C ASP A 153 -29.72 -13.24 -4.67
N VAL A 154 -30.34 -13.69 -3.58
CA VAL A 154 -30.08 -15.01 -2.99
C VAL A 154 -30.38 -16.18 -3.95
N HIS A 155 -31.16 -15.93 -5.00
CA HIS A 155 -31.48 -16.86 -6.07
C HIS A 155 -30.80 -16.52 -7.40
N CYS A 156 -29.72 -15.72 -7.39
CA CYS A 156 -28.97 -15.41 -8.59
C CYS A 156 -28.35 -16.68 -9.21
N CYS A 157 -28.44 -16.80 -10.53
CA CYS A 157 -27.83 -17.89 -11.32
C CYS A 157 -26.86 -17.32 -12.37
N CYS A 158 -26.13 -16.25 -12.02
CA CYS A 158 -25.04 -15.78 -12.87
C CYS A 158 -23.80 -16.65 -12.67
N HIS A 159 -22.88 -16.59 -13.64
CA HIS A 159 -21.66 -17.38 -13.58
C HIS A 159 -20.87 -17.14 -12.29
N ASP A 160 -20.77 -15.89 -11.82
CA ASP A 160 -20.01 -15.51 -10.62
C ASP A 160 -20.62 -16.05 -9.30
N CYS A 161 -21.90 -16.42 -9.29
CA CYS A 161 -22.58 -16.99 -8.13
C CYS A 161 -22.70 -18.52 -8.17
N GLU A 162 -22.41 -19.14 -9.31
CA GLU A 162 -22.44 -20.59 -9.49
C GLU A 162 -21.09 -21.28 -9.18
N VAL A 163 -20.05 -20.49 -8.88
CA VAL A 163 -18.66 -20.94 -8.64
C VAL A 163 -18.45 -21.49 -7.24
#